data_AF-A0A496R492-F1
#
_entry.id   AF-A0A496R492-F1
#
_cell.length_a   1.000
_cell.length_b   1.000
_cell.length_c   1.000
_cell.angle_alpha   90.00
_cell.angle_beta   90.00
_cell.angle_gamma   90.00
#
_symmetry.space_group_name_H-M   'P 1'
#
loop_
_entity.id
_entity.type
_entity.pdbx_description
1 polymer ?
#
loop_
_entity_poly.entity_id
_entity_poly.type
_entity_poly.pdbx_seq_one_letter_code
_entity_poly.pdbx_strand_id
1 'polypeptide(L)'
;PWFIKYTDWPLCLDTGHALLRGHSPSLYYHRFKERIREIHLHDVIAGTDHSPFQEKSEWLQDFIPLLRSFSGICNIELFKAADIAASISVILGEEGSL
;
A
#
# COMPACT_ATOMS: atom_id res chain seq x y z
N PRO A 1 8.83 13.99 8.43
CA PRO A 1 9.84 15.06 8.63
C PRO A 1 9.33 16.42 8.13
N TRP A 2 9.68 17.53 8.78
CA TRP A 2 9.17 18.87 8.42
C TRP A 2 9.56 19.29 6.99
N PHE A 3 10.76 18.90 6.53
CA PHE A 3 11.28 19.31 5.22
C PHE A 3 10.55 18.69 4.03
N ILE A 4 9.88 17.56 4.19
CA ILE A 4 9.10 16.92 3.10
C ILE A 4 8.00 17.85 2.59
N LYS A 5 7.45 18.73 3.44
CA LYS A 5 6.41 19.69 3.04
C LYS A 5 6.92 20.83 2.16
N TYR A 6 8.22 21.08 2.12
CA TYR A 6 8.83 22.26 1.48
C TYR A 6 9.67 21.92 0.25
N THR A 7 9.60 20.67 -0.22
CA THR A 7 10.22 20.23 -1.47
C THR A 7 9.14 19.67 -2.38
N ASP A 8 9.35 19.74 -3.69
CA ASP A 8 8.48 19.10 -4.69
C ASP A 8 8.97 17.71 -5.09
N TRP A 9 9.78 17.09 -4.23
CA TRP A 9 10.33 15.77 -4.52
C TRP A 9 9.23 14.72 -4.63
N PRO A 10 9.39 13.75 -5.55
CA PRO A 10 8.50 12.61 -5.62
C PRO A 10 8.55 11.82 -4.32
N LEU A 11 7.42 11.23 -3.94
CA LEU A 11 7.24 10.48 -2.72
C LEU A 11 6.91 9.03 -3.02
N CYS A 12 7.43 8.13 -2.17
CA CYS A 12 6.94 6.78 -2.03
C CYS A 12 5.98 6.73 -0.84
N LEU A 13 4.79 6.17 -1.04
CA LEU A 13 3.87 5.85 0.04
C LEU A 13 4.04 4.38 0.42
N ASP A 14 4.55 4.16 1.62
CA ASP A 14 4.72 2.85 2.22
C ASP A 14 3.52 2.55 3.13
N THR A 15 2.72 1.54 2.78
CA THR A 15 1.48 1.24 3.50
C THR A 15 1.75 0.63 4.87
N GLY A 16 2.70 -0.28 5.01
CA GLY A 16 2.95 -0.92 6.32
C GLY A 16 3.59 0.03 7.32
N HIS A 17 4.49 0.92 6.89
CA HIS A 17 5.03 1.96 7.76
C HIS A 17 3.99 3.00 8.21
N ALA A 18 2.92 3.22 7.44
CA ALA A 18 1.78 4.01 7.91
C ALA A 18 0.98 3.22 8.96
N LEU A 19 0.67 1.96 8.69
CA LEU A 19 -0.11 1.08 9.57
C LEU A 19 0.60 0.83 10.92
N LEU A 20 1.91 0.55 10.91
CA LEU A 20 2.73 0.38 12.13
C LEU A 20 2.69 1.59 13.06
N ARG A 21 2.46 2.79 12.51
CA ARG A 21 2.35 4.04 13.26
C ARG A 21 0.91 4.37 13.65
N GLY A 22 -0.05 3.48 13.38
CA GLY A 22 -1.47 3.69 13.65
C GLY A 22 -2.10 4.74 12.72
N HIS A 23 -1.57 4.89 11.51
CA HIS A 23 -2.08 5.83 10.52
C HIS A 23 -2.73 5.10 9.35
N SER A 24 -3.72 5.75 8.73
CA SER A 24 -4.36 5.24 7.53
C SER A 24 -3.53 5.57 6.27
N PRO A 25 -3.19 4.57 5.43
CA PRO A 25 -2.57 4.81 4.13
C PRO A 25 -3.41 5.71 3.22
N SER A 26 -4.75 5.58 3.23
CA SER A 26 -5.64 6.39 2.37
C SER A 26 -5.57 7.87 2.71
N LEU A 27 -5.43 8.22 3.99
CA LEU A 27 -5.23 9.61 4.42
C LEU A 27 -3.92 10.20 3.90
N TYR A 28 -2.83 9.42 3.91
CA TYR A 28 -1.56 9.84 3.33
C TYR A 28 -1.62 9.98 1.82
N TYR A 29 -2.28 9.04 1.15
CA TYR A 29 -2.51 9.10 -0.28
C TYR A 29 -3.23 10.40 -0.65
N HIS A 30 -4.39 10.69 -0.04
CA HIS A 30 -5.13 11.92 -0.35
C HIS A 30 -4.32 13.19 -0.06
N ARG A 31 -3.53 13.19 1.01
CA ARG A 31 -2.69 14.32 1.38
C ARG A 31 -1.56 14.61 0.39
N PHE A 32 -1.00 13.57 -0.24
CA PHE A 32 0.23 13.68 -1.01
C PHE A 32 0.12 13.18 -2.46
N LYS A 33 -1.07 12.79 -2.93
CA LYS A 33 -1.32 12.12 -4.23
C LYS A 33 -0.62 12.75 -5.43
N GLU A 34 -0.50 14.08 -5.46
CA GLU A 34 0.12 14.81 -6.58
C GLU A 34 1.62 14.53 -6.70
N ARG A 35 2.27 14.16 -5.59
CA ARG A 35 3.70 13.89 -5.48
C ARG A 35 4.03 12.41 -5.34
N ILE A 36 3.06 11.57 -5.00
CA ILE A 36 3.28 10.12 -4.92
C ILE A 36 3.57 9.60 -6.33
N ARG A 37 4.70 8.91 -6.49
CA ARG A 37 5.12 8.26 -7.73
C ARG A 37 5.28 6.75 -7.58
N GLU A 38 5.35 6.28 -6.35
CA GLU A 38 5.51 4.88 -6.00
C GLU A 38 4.70 4.55 -4.74
N ILE A 39 4.18 3.34 -4.68
CA ILE A 39 3.49 2.80 -3.51
C ILE A 39 4.11 1.44 -3.19
N HIS A 40 4.59 1.29 -1.96
CA HIS A 40 4.97 -0.01 -1.41
C HIS A 40 3.78 -0.60 -0.68
N LEU A 41 3.36 -1.77 -1.14
CA LEU A 41 2.17 -2.50 -0.73
C LEU A 41 2.57 -3.69 0.11
N HIS A 42 2.23 -3.63 1.39
CA HIS A 42 2.26 -4.73 2.33
C HIS A 42 1.36 -4.41 3.53
N ASP A 43 0.94 -5.44 4.23
CA ASP A 43 0.15 -5.32 5.44
C ASP A 43 1.00 -5.36 6.70
N VAL A 44 0.35 -5.09 7.83
CA VAL A 44 0.91 -5.23 9.18
C VAL A 44 -0.03 -6.08 10.01
N ILE A 45 0.40 -7.29 10.36
CA ILE A 45 -0.43 -8.25 11.10
C ILE A 45 0.16 -8.47 12.48
N ALA A 46 -0.61 -8.16 13.52
CA ALA A 46 -0.17 -8.26 14.91
C ALA A 46 1.17 -7.54 15.18
N GLY A 47 1.38 -6.39 14.53
CA GLY A 47 2.62 -5.60 14.62
C GLY A 47 3.80 -6.14 13.80
N THR A 48 3.60 -7.21 13.02
CA THR A 48 4.60 -7.74 12.10
C THR A 48 4.55 -6.99 10.79
N ASP A 49 5.64 -6.32 10.44
CA ASP A 49 5.78 -5.63 9.17
C ASP A 49 5.91 -6.59 7.99
N HIS A 50 5.72 -6.08 6.76
CA HIS A 50 5.84 -6.85 5.52
C HIS A 50 4.99 -8.14 5.53
N SER A 51 3.77 -8.05 6.06
CA SER A 51 2.83 -9.18 6.10
C SER A 51 2.03 -9.26 4.80
N PRO A 52 1.67 -10.47 4.32
CA PRO A 52 0.78 -10.62 3.18
C PRO A 52 -0.61 -10.05 3.48
N PHE A 53 -1.32 -9.61 2.44
CA PHE A 53 -2.72 -9.19 2.59
C PHE A 53 -3.61 -10.36 2.99
N GLN A 54 -4.61 -10.07 3.81
CA GLN A 54 -5.69 -10.98 4.14
C GLN A 54 -7.00 -10.41 3.57
N GLU A 55 -8.00 -11.25 3.37
CA GLU A 55 -9.35 -10.79 3.00
C GLU A 55 -9.91 -9.75 4.00
N LYS A 56 -9.48 -9.86 5.26
CA LYS A 56 -9.87 -8.98 6.37
C LYS A 56 -8.95 -7.76 6.56
N SER A 57 -8.03 -7.48 5.65
CA SER A 57 -7.21 -6.26 5.70
C SER A 57 -8.11 -5.04 5.45
N GLU A 58 -8.78 -4.53 6.49
CA GLU A 58 -9.85 -3.54 6.37
C GLU A 58 -9.42 -2.27 5.62
N TRP A 59 -8.20 -1.79 5.87
CA TRP A 59 -7.66 -0.62 5.19
C TRP A 59 -7.51 -0.83 3.68
N LEU A 60 -7.29 -2.06 3.24
CA LEU A 60 -7.04 -2.39 1.83
C LEU A 60 -8.31 -2.18 1.00
N GLN A 61 -9.49 -2.45 1.57
CA GLN A 61 -10.77 -2.28 0.88
C GLN A 61 -11.00 -0.81 0.49
N ASP A 62 -10.67 0.12 1.39
CA ASP A 62 -10.73 1.56 1.12
C ASP A 62 -9.62 2.03 0.17
N PHE A 63 -8.51 1.27 0.09
CA PHE A 63 -7.33 1.64 -0.68
C PHE A 63 -7.36 1.12 -2.13
N ILE A 64 -8.02 -0.02 -2.39
CA ILE A 64 -8.16 -0.61 -3.74
C ILE A 64 -8.69 0.40 -4.78
N PRO A 65 -9.75 1.20 -4.51
CA PRO A 65 -10.21 2.21 -5.46
C PRO A 65 -9.14 3.24 -5.81
N LEU A 66 -8.27 3.59 -4.85
CA LEU A 66 -7.17 4.52 -5.07
C LEU A 66 -6.10 3.90 -5.97
N LEU A 67 -5.74 2.62 -5.71
CA LEU A 67 -4.80 1.87 -6.54
C LEU A 67 -5.25 1.76 -8.00
N ARG A 68 -6.55 1.55 -8.25
CA ARG A 68 -7.11 1.50 -9.61
C ARG A 68 -6.95 2.80 -10.39
N SER A 69 -6.88 3.93 -9.69
CA SER A 69 -6.71 5.26 -10.29
C SER A 69 -5.25 5.73 -10.34
N PHE A 70 -4.35 5.00 -9.71
CA PHE A 70 -2.97 5.42 -9.55
C PHE A 70 -2.17 5.09 -10.81
N SER A 71 -1.43 6.07 -11.34
CA SER A 71 -0.64 5.95 -12.57
C SER A 71 0.86 5.79 -12.33
N GLY A 72 1.29 5.65 -11.08
CA GLY A 72 2.68 5.39 -10.72
C GLY A 72 2.98 3.89 -10.61
N ILE A 73 4.05 3.56 -9.88
CA ILE A 73 4.47 2.17 -9.65
C ILE A 73 3.89 1.65 -8.34
N CYS A 74 3.30 0.46 -8.36
CA CYS A 74 2.91 -0.27 -7.16
C CYS A 74 3.80 -1.50 -7.01
N ASN A 75 4.56 -1.57 -5.91
CA ASN A 75 5.40 -2.72 -5.56
C ASN A 75 4.75 -3.50 -4.42
N ILE A 76 4.51 -4.80 -4.60
CA ILE A 76 4.20 -5.68 -3.48
C ILE A 76 5.51 -6.01 -2.78
N GLU A 77 5.75 -5.42 -1.61
CA GLU A 77 7.02 -5.52 -0.88
C GLU A 77 6.95 -6.64 0.15
N LEU A 78 7.10 -7.89 -0.33
CA LEU A 78 7.09 -9.10 0.49
C LEU A 78 8.31 -9.97 0.19
N PHE A 79 8.78 -10.73 1.18
CA PHE A 79 10.03 -11.47 1.09
C PHE A 79 9.90 -12.94 0.67
N LYS A 80 8.66 -13.43 0.50
CA LYS A 80 8.39 -14.82 0.08
C LYS A 80 7.47 -14.86 -1.12
N ALA A 81 7.82 -15.69 -2.10
CA ALA A 81 7.01 -15.86 -3.31
C ALA A 81 5.57 -16.31 -3.02
N ALA A 82 5.36 -17.18 -2.03
CA ALA A 82 4.03 -17.62 -1.62
C ALA A 82 3.17 -16.47 -1.05
N ASP A 83 3.78 -15.58 -0.28
CA ASP A 83 3.11 -14.43 0.34
C ASP A 83 2.73 -13.38 -0.72
N ILE A 84 3.59 -13.20 -1.74
CA ILE A 84 3.29 -12.38 -2.93
C ILE A 84 2.10 -12.93 -3.68
N ALA A 85 2.11 -14.24 -4.00
CA ALA A 85 1.02 -14.87 -4.73
C ALA A 85 -0.32 -14.75 -3.98
N ALA A 86 -0.34 -15.03 -2.68
CA ALA A 86 -1.52 -14.87 -1.84
C ALA A 86 -2.04 -13.42 -1.83
N SER A 87 -1.14 -12.45 -1.72
CA SER A 87 -1.48 -11.02 -1.71
C SER A 87 -2.08 -10.56 -3.04
N ILE A 88 -1.56 -11.06 -4.17
CA ILE A 88 -2.12 -10.78 -5.50
C ILE A 88 -3.55 -11.32 -5.60
N SER A 89 -3.80 -12.55 -5.14
CA SER A 89 -5.15 -13.13 -5.14
C SER A 89 -6.14 -12.28 -4.34
N VAL A 90 -5.73 -11.74 -3.19
CA VAL A 90 -6.57 -10.84 -2.39
C VAL A 90 -6.85 -9.52 -3.12
N ILE A 91 -5.85 -8.91 -3.76
CA ILE A 91 -6.01 -7.62 -4.46
C ILE A 91 -6.90 -7.76 -5.71
N LEU A 92 -6.73 -8.84 -6.48
CA LEU A 92 -7.44 -9.04 -7.73
C LEU A 92 -8.84 -9.65 -7.53
N GLY A 93 -9.08 -10.34 -6.41
CA GLY A 93 -10.30 -11.13 -6.17
C GLY A 93 -10.35 -12.42 -7.00
N GLU A 94 -11.34 -13.29 -6.74
CA GLU A 94 -11.49 -14.59 -7.42
C GLU A 94 -11.79 -14.51 -8.94
N GLU A 95 -11.99 -13.32 -9.52
CA GLU A 95 -12.20 -13.12 -10.97
C GLU A 95 -10.98 -12.53 -11.71
N GLY A 96 -9.79 -12.58 -11.11
CA GLY A 96 -8.55 -12.12 -11.73
C GLY A 96 -7.82 -13.20 -12.54
N SER A 97 -8.43 -13.77 -13.58
CA SER A 97 -7.67 -14.55 -14.57
C SER A 97 -6.78 -13.61 -15.38
N LEU A 98 -5.47 -13.85 -15.36
CA LEU A 98 -4.51 -13.30 -16.33
C LEU A 98 -4.92 -13.63 -17.78
#